data_AF-A0A2E7AXA5-F1
#
_entry.id   AF-A0A2E7AXA5-F1
#
_cell.length_a   1.000
_cell.length_b   1.000
_cell.length_c   1.000
_cell.angle_alpha   90.00
_cell.angle_beta   90.00
_cell.angle_gamma   90.00
#
_symmetry.space_group_name_H-M   'P 1'
#
loop_
_entity.id
_entity.type
_entity.pdbx_description
1 polymer ?
#
loop_
_entity_poly.entity_id
_entity_poly.type
_entity_poly.pdbx_seq_one_letter_code
_entity_poly.pdbx_strand_id
1 'polypeptide(L)'
;MTPAERARKILLGTGMCLMFVFAVGLSQGRYSLDLDIGLMFPLLGILLIGAGVMQGSLGQQFPDESDDEMTRRVQGDVEETEREKNVGHAWASLEQHVLKSELDESE
;
A
#
# COMPACT_ATOMS: atom_id res chain seq x y z
N MET A 1 0.05 1.22 -15.01
CA MET A 1 -0.72 2.31 -14.36
C MET A 1 -0.06 2.54 -13.01
N THR A 2 0.43 3.74 -12.72
CA THR A 2 1.19 3.95 -11.47
C THR A 2 0.32 3.74 -10.24
N PRO A 3 0.88 3.29 -9.10
CA PRO A 3 0.14 3.15 -7.84
C PRO A 3 -0.58 4.42 -7.42
N ALA A 4 0.02 5.60 -7.65
CA ALA A 4 -0.58 6.90 -7.40
C ALA A 4 -1.86 7.13 -8.24
N GLU A 5 -1.83 6.78 -9.52
CA GLU A 5 -3.00 6.90 -10.42
C GLU A 5 -4.16 5.99 -9.99
N ARG A 6 -3.84 4.79 -9.47
CA ARG A 6 -4.85 3.85 -8.95
C ARG A 6 -5.49 4.38 -7.67
N ALA A 7 -4.68 4.84 -6.71
CA ALA A 7 -5.16 5.42 -5.46
C ALA A 7 -6.06 6.64 -5.73
N ARG A 8 -5.67 7.51 -6.67
CA ARG A 8 -6.48 8.64 -7.14
C ARG A 8 -7.85 8.22 -7.66
N LYS A 9 -7.91 7.20 -8.53
CA LYS A 9 -9.18 6.70 -9.07
C LYS A 9 -10.09 6.14 -7.97
N ILE A 10 -9.53 5.43 -7.00
CA ILE A 10 -10.29 4.90 -5.85
C ILE A 10 -10.82 6.04 -4.97
N LEU A 11 -10.00 7.06 -4.68
CA LEU A 11 -10.40 8.25 -3.91
C LEU A 11 -11.52 9.03 -4.59
N LEU A 12 -11.39 9.29 -5.90
CA LEU A 12 -12.42 9.97 -6.67
C LEU A 12 -13.72 9.15 -6.73
N GLY A 13 -13.61 7.84 -6.98
CA GLY A 13 -14.77 6.96 -7.06
C GLY A 13 -15.53 6.85 -5.74
N THR A 14 -14.80 6.66 -4.63
CA THR A 14 -15.40 6.59 -3.29
C THR A 14 -15.99 7.93 -2.87
N GLY A 15 -15.30 9.05 -3.11
CA GLY A 15 -15.82 10.39 -2.85
C GLY A 15 -17.08 10.71 -3.66
N MET A 16 -17.12 10.38 -4.95
CA MET A 16 -18.32 10.54 -5.79
C MET A 16 -19.48 9.65 -5.32
N CYS A 17 -19.20 8.41 -4.88
CA CYS A 17 -20.21 7.52 -4.33
C CYS A 17 -20.84 8.12 -3.06
N LEU A 18 -20.04 8.67 -2.15
CA LEU A 18 -20.54 9.32 -0.93
C LEU A 18 -21.42 10.54 -1.24
N MET A 19 -21.02 11.35 -2.23
CA MET A 19 -21.85 12.47 -2.70
C MET A 19 -23.19 11.98 -3.28
N PHE A 20 -23.17 10.88 -4.03
CA PHE A 20 -24.38 10.29 -4.59
C PHE A 20 -25.33 9.74 -3.51
N VAL A 21 -24.80 8.99 -2.54
CA VAL A 21 -25.59 8.48 -1.41
C VAL A 21 -26.22 9.62 -0.62
N PHE A 22 -25.47 10.70 -0.36
CA PHE A 22 -26.00 11.89 0.30
C PHE A 22 -27.12 12.56 -0.52
N ALA A 23 -26.91 12.75 -1.83
CA ALA A 23 -27.92 13.33 -2.71
C ALA A 23 -29.22 12.50 -2.75
N VAL A 24 -29.09 11.18 -2.84
CA VAL A 24 -30.25 10.28 -2.78
C VAL A 24 -30.93 10.34 -1.41
N GLY A 25 -30.16 10.35 -0.32
CA GLY A 25 -30.71 10.45 1.04
C GLY A 25 -31.43 11.77 1.31
N LEU A 26 -30.92 12.89 0.77
CA LEU A 26 -31.62 14.19 0.77
C LEU A 26 -32.93 14.10 -0.02
N SER A 27 -32.92 13.49 -1.21
CA SER A 27 -34.13 13.37 -2.05
C SER A 27 -35.24 12.53 -1.41
N GLN A 28 -34.87 11.60 -0.51
CA GLN A 28 -35.80 10.74 0.22
C GLN A 28 -36.21 11.32 1.58
N GLY A 29 -35.76 12.53 1.92
CA GLY A 29 -36.03 13.17 3.21
C GLY A 29 -35.38 12.46 4.41
N ARG A 30 -34.37 11.61 4.18
CA ARG A 30 -33.63 10.91 5.26
C ARG A 30 -32.57 11.79 5.92
N TYR A 31 -32.14 12.84 5.23
CA TYR A 31 -31.18 13.83 5.73
C TYR A 31 -31.81 15.22 5.62
N SER A 32 -31.50 16.09 6.58
CA SER A 32 -31.77 17.53 6.51
C SER A 32 -30.47 18.28 6.20
N LEU A 33 -30.58 19.53 5.76
CA LEU A 33 -29.45 20.47 5.64
C LEU A 33 -29.08 21.12 6.98
N ASP A 34 -29.81 20.79 8.07
CA ASP A 34 -29.43 21.16 9.43
C ASP A 34 -28.13 20.45 9.88
N LEU A 35 -27.54 20.92 10.99
CA LEU A 35 -26.43 20.23 11.65
C LEU A 35 -26.87 18.86 12.18
N ASP A 36 -26.93 17.90 11.28
CA ASP A 36 -27.21 16.49 11.53
C ASP A 36 -26.04 15.63 11.02
N ILE A 37 -25.99 14.39 11.49
CA ILE A 37 -24.95 13.43 11.15
C ILE A 37 -24.87 13.17 9.64
N GLY A 38 -25.95 13.47 8.89
CA GLY A 38 -26.01 13.43 7.44
C GLY A 38 -24.98 14.32 6.73
N LEU A 39 -24.55 15.44 7.33
CA LEU A 39 -23.54 16.34 6.75
C LEU A 39 -22.12 15.76 6.75
N MET A 40 -21.85 14.70 7.53
CA MET A 40 -20.55 14.01 7.49
C MET A 40 -20.28 13.41 6.11
N PHE A 41 -21.30 12.86 5.43
CA PHE A 41 -21.16 12.22 4.12
C PHE A 41 -20.63 13.16 3.02
N PRO A 42 -21.21 14.36 2.79
CA PRO A 42 -20.70 15.28 1.78
C PRO A 42 -19.36 15.90 2.18
N LEU A 43 -19.11 16.13 3.48
CA LEU A 43 -17.80 16.62 3.95
C LEU A 43 -16.69 15.60 3.65
N LEU A 44 -16.93 14.33 3.96
CA LEU A 44 -15.98 13.25 3.65
C LEU A 44 -15.84 13.07 2.14
N GLY A 45 -16.94 13.15 1.39
CA GLY A 45 -16.94 13.07 -0.07
C GLY A 45 -16.08 14.16 -0.72
N ILE A 46 -16.25 15.41 -0.31
CA ILE A 46 -15.44 16.54 -0.78
C ILE A 46 -13.97 16.36 -0.41
N LEU A 47 -13.68 15.90 0.81
CA LEU A 47 -12.32 15.64 1.26
C LEU A 47 -11.63 14.56 0.41
N LEU A 48 -12.31 13.45 0.12
CA LEU A 48 -11.77 12.37 -0.72
C LEU A 48 -11.59 12.81 -2.18
N ILE A 49 -12.54 13.57 -2.72
CA ILE A 49 -12.42 14.13 -4.08
C ILE A 49 -11.26 15.12 -4.14
N GLY A 50 -11.16 16.03 -3.17
CA GLY A 50 -10.08 17.00 -3.06
C GLY A 50 -8.72 16.31 -2.99
N ALA A 51 -8.58 15.31 -2.13
CA ALA A 51 -7.37 14.49 -2.05
C ALA A 51 -7.04 13.79 -3.38
N GLY A 52 -8.04 13.28 -4.10
CA GLY A 52 -7.85 12.66 -5.41
C GLY A 52 -7.48 13.65 -6.55
N VAL A 53 -7.89 14.91 -6.46
CA VAL A 53 -7.56 15.95 -7.46
C VAL A 53 -6.18 16.57 -7.20
N MET A 54 -5.76 16.67 -5.93
CA MET A 54 -4.46 17.21 -5.55
C MET A 54 -3.33 16.24 -5.94
N GLN A 55 -2.83 16.36 -7.18
CA GLN A 55 -1.75 15.53 -7.75
C GLN A 55 -0.47 15.51 -6.91
N GLY A 56 -0.19 16.57 -6.13
CA GLY A 56 1.06 16.69 -5.37
C GLY A 56 1.13 15.87 -4.07
N SER A 57 -0.01 15.53 -3.45
CA SER A 57 0.01 14.87 -2.13
C SER A 57 0.18 13.36 -2.22
N LEU A 58 -0.35 12.73 -3.26
CA LEU A 58 -0.31 11.27 -3.38
C LEU A 58 1.02 10.76 -3.90
N GLY A 59 1.74 11.51 -4.76
CA GLY A 59 3.04 11.10 -5.30
C GLY A 59 4.13 10.94 -4.22
N GLN A 60 3.97 11.59 -3.06
CA GLN A 60 4.88 11.45 -1.93
C GLN A 60 4.60 10.19 -1.08
N GLN A 61 3.37 9.70 -1.09
CA GLN A 61 2.93 8.52 -0.31
C GLN A 61 2.82 7.25 -1.16
N PHE A 62 2.57 7.42 -2.45
CA PHE A 62 2.54 6.39 -3.48
C PHE A 62 3.52 6.81 -4.57
N PRO A 63 4.60 6.06 -4.79
CA PRO A 63 5.54 6.37 -5.86
C PRO A 63 4.80 6.43 -7.20
N ASP A 64 5.15 7.40 -8.03
CA ASP A 64 4.69 7.47 -9.42
C ASP A 64 5.55 6.54 -10.30
N GLU A 65 5.78 5.31 -9.80
CA GLU A 65 6.56 4.27 -10.50
C GLU A 65 5.64 3.45 -11.42
N SER A 66 6.15 3.03 -12.58
CA SER A 66 5.42 2.13 -13.47
C SER A 66 5.25 0.74 -12.84
N ASP A 67 4.23 -0.02 -13.27
CA ASP A 67 4.04 -1.41 -12.82
C ASP A 67 5.29 -2.29 -13.13
N ASP A 68 6.00 -2.00 -14.21
CA ASP A 68 7.25 -2.68 -14.58
C ASP A 68 8.42 -2.33 -13.66
N GLU A 69 8.48 -1.08 -13.19
CA GLU A 69 9.52 -0.60 -12.28
C GLU A 69 9.29 -1.17 -10.87
N MET A 70 8.02 -1.17 -10.43
CA MET A 70 7.60 -1.83 -9.19
C MET A 70 7.94 -3.33 -9.21
N THR A 71 7.65 -4.02 -10.31
CA THR A 71 7.93 -5.46 -10.46
C THR A 71 9.42 -5.75 -10.40
N ARG A 72 10.25 -4.94 -11.07
CA ARG A 72 11.71 -5.07 -11.03
C ARG A 72 12.28 -4.88 -9.63
N ARG A 73 11.79 -3.89 -8.88
CA ARG A 73 12.23 -3.66 -7.50
C ARG A 73 11.85 -4.83 -6.60
N VAL A 74 10.59 -5.25 -6.63
CA VAL A 74 10.11 -6.39 -5.83
C VAL A 74 10.86 -7.67 -6.18
N GLN A 75 11.14 -7.91 -7.46
CA GLN A 75 11.93 -9.06 -7.88
C GLN A 75 13.37 -8.99 -7.36
N GLY A 76 14.00 -7.82 -7.39
CA GLY A 76 15.32 -7.60 -6.79
C GLY A 76 15.34 -7.85 -5.28
N ASP A 77 14.36 -7.32 -4.54
CA ASP A 77 14.24 -7.51 -3.09
C ASP A 77 14.07 -9.00 -2.72
N VAL A 78 13.30 -9.75 -3.52
CA VAL A 78 13.11 -11.20 -3.34
C VAL A 78 14.39 -11.97 -3.63
N GLU A 79 15.06 -11.67 -4.75
CA GLU A 79 16.33 -12.33 -5.12
C GLU A 79 17.44 -12.05 -4.10
N GLU A 80 17.51 -10.84 -3.54
CA GLU A 80 18.45 -10.49 -2.47
C GLU A 80 18.15 -11.27 -1.19
N THR A 81 16.88 -11.35 -0.78
CA THR A 81 16.45 -12.13 0.39
C THR A 81 16.78 -13.62 0.24
N GLU A 82 16.56 -14.19 -0.95
CA GLU A 82 16.92 -15.59 -1.22
C GLU A 82 18.43 -15.81 -1.20
N ARG A 83 19.20 -14.86 -1.73
CA ARG A 83 20.66 -14.90 -1.69
C ARG A 83 21.20 -14.82 -0.26
N GLU A 84 20.70 -13.90 0.56
CA GLU A 84 21.07 -13.80 1.98
C GLU A 84 20.77 -15.08 2.75
N LYS A 85 19.59 -15.68 2.52
CA LYS A 85 19.22 -16.97 3.13
C LYS A 85 20.15 -18.11 2.71
N ASN A 86 20.51 -18.18 1.43
CA ASN A 86 21.43 -19.21 0.93
C ASN A 86 22.84 -19.04 1.51
N VAL A 87 23.35 -17.81 1.54
CA VAL A 87 24.64 -17.48 2.17
C VAL A 87 24.60 -17.85 3.66
N GLY A 88 23.56 -17.46 4.39
CA GLY A 88 23.40 -17.82 5.81
C GLY A 88 23.37 -19.35 6.05
N HIS A 89 22.71 -20.10 5.18
CA HIS A 89 22.73 -21.57 5.24
C HIS A 89 24.13 -22.14 4.94
N ALA A 90 24.86 -21.56 4.00
CA ALA A 90 26.22 -21.98 3.70
C ALA A 90 27.19 -21.71 4.87
N TRP A 91 27.05 -20.56 5.55
CA TRP A 91 27.80 -20.26 6.78
C TRP A 91 27.46 -21.23 7.91
N ALA A 92 26.17 -21.51 8.13
CA ALA A 92 25.75 -22.47 9.15
C ALA A 92 26.27 -23.90 8.89
N SER A 93 26.25 -24.33 7.61
CA SER A 93 26.81 -25.63 7.23
C SER A 93 28.33 -25.68 7.38
N LEU A 94 29.03 -24.56 7.14
CA LEU A 94 30.47 -24.46 7.34
C LEU A 94 30.83 -24.53 8.82
N GLU A 95 30.14 -23.79 9.67
CA GLU A 95 30.33 -23.79 11.13
C GLU A 95 30.10 -25.19 11.72
N GLN A 96 29.04 -25.88 11.28
CA GLN A 96 28.78 -27.25 11.70
C GLN A 96 29.91 -28.21 11.27
N HIS A 97 30.48 -28.03 10.09
CA HIS A 97 31.59 -28.86 9.61
C HIS A 97 32.86 -28.59 10.42
N VAL A 98 33.20 -27.33 10.68
CA VAL A 98 34.37 -26.95 11.49
C VAL A 98 34.25 -27.50 12.92
N LEU A 99 33.09 -27.36 13.55
CA LEU A 99 32.83 -27.91 14.89
C LEU A 99 32.97 -29.44 14.92
N LYS A 100 32.54 -30.14 13.87
CA LYS A 100 32.74 -31.59 13.76
C LYS A 100 34.20 -31.97 13.57
N SER A 101 34.95 -31.23 12.74
CA SER A 101 36.36 -31.52 12.52
C SER A 101 37.22 -31.25 13.77
N GLU A 102 36.91 -30.22 14.57
CA GLU A 102 37.63 -29.96 15.82
C GLU A 102 37.38 -31.04 16.88
N LEU A 103 36.17 -31.64 16.89
CA LEU A 103 35.83 -32.74 17.79
C LEU A 103 36.53 -34.04 17.40
N ASP A 104 36.66 -34.32 16.10
CA ASP A 104 37.33 -35.51 15.56
C ASP A 104 38.87 -35.43 15.69
N GLU A 105 39.46 -34.23 15.58
CA GLU A 105 40.90 -33.99 15.80
C GLU A 105 41.29 -34.03 17.30
N SER A 106 40.31 -33.91 18.21
CA SER A 106 40.54 -33.90 19.66
C SER A 106 40.35 -35.29 20.33
N GLU A 107 40.04 -36.33 19.56
CA GLU A 107 39.94 -37.74 20.00
C GLU A 107 41.18 -38.56 19.63
#